data_AF-A0A3C1CL08-F1
#
_entry.id   AF-A0A3C1CL08-F1
#
_cell.length_a   1.000
_cell.length_b   1.000
_cell.length_c   1.000
_cell.angle_alpha   90.00
_cell.angle_beta   90.00
_cell.angle_gamma   90.00
#
_symmetry.space_group_name_H-M   'P 1'
#
loop_
_entity.id
_entity.type
_entity.pdbx_description
1 polymer ?
#
loop_
_entity_poly.entity_id
_entity_poly.type
_entity_poly.pdbx_seq_one_letter_code
_entity_poly.pdbx_strand_id
1 'polypeptide(L)' 'QILEDGRLTDAQGRSVDFKNTVLIMTSNLGTADLRKANLGFAKTSEAVTYERMKAKVNDALKNHFRPEFLN' A
#
# COMPACT_ATOMS: atom_id res chain seq x y z
N GLN A 1 -2.83 -6.20 16.94
CA GLN A 1 -1.64 -6.86 17.54
C GLN A 1 -0.31 -6.22 17.14
N ILE A 2 0.27 -6.41 15.94
CA ILE A 2 1.58 -5.79 15.65
C ILE A 2 1.46 -4.27 15.51
N LEU A 3 0.52 -3.80 14.67
CA LEU A 3 0.30 -2.37 14.44
C LEU A 3 -0.37 -1.66 15.64
N GLU A 4 -0.96 -2.41 16.57
CA GLU A 4 -1.66 -1.86 17.74
C GLU A 4 -0.79 -1.95 19.00
N ASP A 5 -0.36 -3.16 19.37
CA ASP A 5 0.34 -3.44 20.63
C ASP A 5 1.86 -3.51 20.47
N GLY A 6 2.36 -3.51 19.22
CA GLY A 6 3.78 -3.70 18.93
C GLY A 6 4.30 -5.07 19.34
N ARG A 7 3.45 -6.09 19.49
CA ARG A 7 3.87 -7.44 19.93
C ARG A 7 3.24 -8.52 19.08
N LEU A 8 4.01 -9.58 18.85
CA LEU A 8 3.53 -10.83 18.26
C LEU A 8 4.02 -11.99 19.11
N THR A 9 3.11 -12.89 19.48
CA THR A 9 3.47 -14.18 20.07
C THR A 9 3.24 -15.26 19.03
N ASP A 10 4.28 -16.04 18.74
CA ASP A 10 4.17 -17.13 17.77
C ASP A 10 3.48 -18.38 18.36
N ALA A 11 3.25 -19.40 17.52
CA ALA A 11 2.59 -20.64 17.94
C ALA A 11 3.41 -21.49 18.93
N GLN A 12 4.69 -21.18 19.14
CA GLN A 12 5.57 -21.83 20.12
C GLN A 12 5.63 -21.04 21.43
N GLY A 13 4.86 -19.96 21.57
CA GLY A 13 4.80 -19.12 22.77
C GLY A 13 5.93 -18.08 22.87
N ARG A 14 6.75 -17.89 21.82
CA ARG A 14 7.80 -16.87 21.82
C ARG A 14 7.19 -15.52 21.49
N SER A 15 7.43 -14.52 22.34
CA SER A 15 6.95 -13.15 22.16
C SER A 15 8.05 -12.26 21.61
N VAL A 16 7.74 -11.51 20.54
CA VAL A 16 8.62 -10.53 19.91
C VAL A 16 8.03 -9.14 20.05
N ASP A 17 8.88 -8.17 20.38
CA ASP A 17 8.54 -6.74 20.48
C ASP A 17 8.96 -6.01 19.19
N PHE A 18 8.05 -5.22 18.64
CA PHE A 18 8.16 -4.44 17.39
C PHE A 18 8.24 -2.92 17.64
N LYS A 19 8.33 -2.45 18.90
CA LYS A 19 8.39 -1.01 19.24
C LYS A 19 9.56 -0.27 18.58
N ASN A 20 10.66 -0.95 18.29
CA ASN A 20 11.85 -0.39 17.62
C ASN A 20 12.06 -1.00 16.23
N THR A 21 10.97 -1.22 15.49
CA THR A 21 11.01 -1.88 14.18
C THR A 21 10.30 -1.04 13.13
N VAL A 22 10.96 -0.86 11.98
CA VAL A 22 10.31 -0.32 10.79
C VAL A 22 9.65 -1.47 10.03
N LEU A 23 8.33 -1.49 9.99
CA LEU A 23 7.58 -2.48 9.21
C LEU A 23 7.37 -1.96 7.78
N ILE A 24 7.97 -2.64 6.80
CA ILE A 24 7.77 -2.35 5.38
C ILE A 24 6.88 -3.44 4.80
N MET A 25 5.67 -3.06 4.37
CA MET A 25 4.74 -3.95 3.68
C MET A 25 4.72 -3.61 2.19
N THR A 26 4.80 -4.62 1.33
CA THR A 26 4.74 -4.46 -0.13
C THR A 26 3.53 -5.19 -0.68
N SER A 27 2.83 -4.59 -1.65
CA SER A 27 1.71 -5.21 -2.33
C SER A 27 1.79 -4.98 -3.84
N ASN A 28 1.28 -5.94 -4.60
CA ASN A 28 1.16 -5.84 -6.06
C ASN A 28 -0.12 -5.11 -6.51
N LEU A 29 -0.82 -4.41 -5.61
CA LEU A 29 -2.02 -3.61 -5.90
C LEU A 29 -1.72 -2.51 -6.94
N GLY A 30 -2.66 -2.24 -7.83
CA GLY A 30 -2.54 -1.22 -8.88
C GLY A 30 -1.65 -1.59 -10.08
N THR A 31 -0.96 -2.74 -10.05
CA THR A 31 -0.07 -3.19 -11.14
C THR A 31 -0.79 -3.43 -12.47
N ALA A 32 -2.07 -3.81 -12.45
CA ALA A 32 -2.89 -4.02 -13.65
C ALA A 32 -3.24 -2.70 -14.38
N ASP A 33 -3.44 -1.61 -13.63
CA ASP A 33 -3.83 -0.32 -14.20
C ASP A 33 -2.64 0.50 -14.70
N LEU A 34 -1.44 0.29 -14.14
CA LEU A 34 -0.19 0.85 -14.62
C LEU A 34 0.15 0.37 -16.05
N ARG A 35 -0.25 -0.85 -16.40
CA ARG A 35 -0.01 -1.44 -17.74
C ARG A 35 -0.92 -0.87 -18.83
N LYS A 36 -2.00 -0.18 -18.49
CA LYS A 36 -2.94 0.44 -19.45
C LYS A 36 -2.51 1.85 -19.88
N ALA A 37 -1.31 2.29 -19.55
CA ALA A 37 -0.79 3.57 -20.02
C ALA A 37 -0.53 3.50 -21.54
N ASN A 38 -1.23 4.38 -22.28
CA ASN A 38 -1.07 4.75 -23.69
C ASN A 38 -1.97 4.03 -24.72
N LEU A 39 -3.28 4.27 -24.64
CA LEU A 39 -4.15 4.29 -25.82
C LEU A 39 -4.76 5.70 -25.94
N GLY A 40 -4.05 6.62 -26.60
CA GLY A 40 -4.57 7.96 -26.91
C GLY A 40 -3.52 9.07 -26.86
N PHE A 41 -3.24 9.67 -28.00
CA PHE A 41 -2.32 10.80 -28.17
C PHE A 41 -2.86 12.05 -27.45
N ALA A 42 -2.36 12.32 -26.25
CA ALA A 42 -2.40 13.66 -25.66
C ALA A 42 -1.12 13.87 -24.87
N LYS A 43 -0.35 14.92 -25.23
CA LYS A 43 0.76 15.44 -24.42
C LYS A 43 0.21 15.92 -23.08
N THR A 44 -0.01 14.98 -22.17
CA THR A 44 -0.43 15.24 -20.81
C THR A 44 0.86 15.41 -20.00
N SER A 45 0.99 16.50 -19.23
CA SER A 45 2.20 16.75 -18.45
C SER A 45 2.48 15.59 -17.48
N GLU A 46 3.76 15.27 -17.25
CA GLU A 46 4.18 14.17 -16.37
C GLU A 46 3.56 14.27 -14.97
N ALA A 47 3.38 15.49 -14.46
CA ALA A 47 2.71 15.77 -13.19
C ALA A 47 1.27 15.26 -13.14
N VAL A 48 0.49 15.44 -14.23
CA VAL A 48 -0.91 14.98 -14.30
C VAL A 48 -0.97 13.45 -14.36
N THR A 49 0.01 12.81 -14.99
CA THR A 49 0.11 11.34 -15.04
C THR A 49 0.45 10.76 -13.66
N TYR A 50 1.37 11.39 -12.92
CA TYR A 50 1.72 10.99 -11.55
C TYR A 50 0.53 11.10 -10.59
N GLU A 51 -0.19 12.24 -10.59
CA GLU A 51 -1.35 12.41 -9.70
C GLU A 51 -2.47 11.40 -9.99
N ARG A 52 -2.73 11.12 -11.28
CA ARG A 52 -3.69 10.06 -11.68
C ARG A 52 -3.25 8.68 -11.22
N MET A 53 -1.95 8.38 -11.30
CA MET A 53 -1.40 7.11 -10.85
C MET A 53 -1.53 6.96 -9.34
N LYS A 54 -1.15 8.00 -8.58
CA LYS A 54 -1.25 8.06 -7.13
C LYS A 54 -2.70 7.90 -6.66
N ALA A 55 -3.65 8.57 -7.30
CA ALA A 55 -5.07 8.44 -6.99
C ALA A 55 -5.56 7.00 -7.17
N LYS A 56 -5.23 6.35 -8.29
CA LYS A 56 -5.60 4.95 -8.54
C LYS A 56 -5.01 3.98 -7.51
N VAL A 57 -3.73 4.17 -7.16
CA VAL A 57 -3.08 3.34 -6.14
C VAL A 57 -3.77 3.54 -4.78
N ASN A 58 -4.07 4.78 -4.41
CA ASN A 58 -4.78 5.08 -3.16
C ASN A 58 -6.19 4.48 -3.11
N ASP A 59 -6.94 4.52 -4.22
CA ASP A 59 -8.26 3.90 -4.29
C ASP A 59 -8.17 2.37 -4.17
N ALA A 60 -7.19 1.75 -4.84
CA ALA A 60 -6.94 0.32 -4.73
C ALA A 60 -6.55 -0.08 -3.29
N LEU A 61 -5.74 0.74 -2.61
CA LEU A 61 -5.38 0.53 -1.20
C LEU A 61 -6.61 0.61 -0.29
N LYS A 62 -7.45 1.64 -0.46
CA LYS A 62 -8.70 1.81 0.31
C LYS A 62 -9.70 0.68 0.11
N ASN A 63 -9.78 0.12 -1.09
CA ASN A 63 -10.70 -0.97 -1.39
C ASN A 63 -10.20 -2.33 -0.86
N HIS A 64 -8.88 -2.51 -0.73
CA HIS A 64 -8.28 -3.80 -0.36
C HIS A 64 -7.94 -3.91 1.13
N PHE A 65 -7.46 -2.82 1.73
CA PHE A 65 -7.08 -2.78 3.13
C PHE A 65 -8.18 -2.16 3.98
N ARG A 66 -8.29 -2.65 5.22
CA ARG A 66 -9.22 -2.06 6.17
C ARG A 66 -8.72 -0.68 6.62
N PRO A 67 -9.61 0.25 7.02
CA PRO A 67 -9.23 1.61 7.41
C PRO A 67 -8.13 1.67 8.48
N GLU A 68 -8.08 0.70 9.41
CA GLU A 68 -7.04 0.62 10.44
C GLU A 68 -5.62 0.44 9.90
N PHE A 69 -5.45 0.00 8.66
CA PHE A 69 -4.14 -0.08 7.98
C PHE A 69 -3.77 1.19 7.20
N LEU A 70 -4.69 2.15 7.08
CA LEU A 70 -4.56 3.36 6.26
C LEU A 70 -4.61 4.66 7.07
N ASN A 71 -4.82 4.57 8.38
CA ASN A 71 -4.89 5.70 9.32
C ASN A 71 -3.52 6.33 9.60
#